data_AF-A0A916H244-F1
#
_entry.id   AF-A0A916H244-F1
#
_cell.length_a   1.000
_cell.length_b   1.000
_cell.length_c   1.000
_cell.angle_alpha   90.00
_cell.angle_beta   90.00
_cell.angle_gamma   90.00
#
_symmetry.space_group_name_H-M   'P 1'
#
loop_
_entity.id
_entity.type
_entity.pdbx_description
1 polymer ?
#
loop_
_entity_poly.entity_id
_entity_poly.type
_entity_poly.pdbx_seq_one_letter_code
_entity_poly.pdbx_strand_id
1 'polypeptide(L)'
;MRSRTLPEKLMEGVLGFFSGARFPAFLLSVLVCYELLVAFVLLTPSAPTGFGAFAEEFRIWCFGYDPATGGMNPMAAVSFLVPPVLMAAGLVVFWFEPLRAALERPWRMVADFGAGAATVAALVGGFLVLGVSPASGELPFPAETLRVSYAPPDLGLVDQNGERVDLAALRGDVVILTAVYASCPHTCPVILDQARAALDELTPEERARVHVVGVTLDPSHDTPAVMNDLASRHGLEWPTYRLVTGPPAEVERVLDRMDVARQRNAETGVIDHANLFLVIDPAGRIAYRLTIGERQQRWLVSALRLLAQEARHGV
;
A
#
# COMPACT_ATOMS: atom_id res chain seq x y z
N MET A 1 -10.95 42.34 49.39
CA MET A 1 -10.23 41.43 48.48
C MET A 1 -11.24 40.50 47.83
N ARG A 2 -11.60 40.71 46.56
CA ARG A 2 -12.52 39.80 45.85
C ARG A 2 -11.80 38.48 45.60
N SER A 3 -12.34 37.36 46.08
CA SER A 3 -11.81 36.04 45.76
C SER A 3 -12.00 35.79 44.27
N ARG A 4 -10.89 35.55 43.55
CA ARG A 4 -10.92 35.21 42.12
C ARG A 4 -11.70 33.93 41.90
N THR A 5 -12.45 33.88 40.81
CA THR A 5 -13.24 32.71 40.41
C THR A 5 -12.32 31.58 39.94
N LEU A 6 -12.78 30.32 40.01
CA LEU A 6 -12.00 29.14 39.58
C LEU A 6 -11.44 29.25 38.14
N PRO A 7 -12.20 29.77 37.14
CA PRO A 7 -11.71 29.93 35.77
C PRO A 7 -10.56 30.95 35.63
N GLU A 8 -10.60 32.03 36.41
CA GLU A 8 -9.54 33.06 36.39
C GLU A 8 -8.21 32.52 36.91
N LYS A 9 -8.25 31.71 37.99
CA LYS A 9 -7.06 31.05 38.54
C LYS A 9 -6.45 30.04 37.56
N LEU A 10 -7.28 29.31 36.82
CA LEU A 10 -6.83 28.38 35.80
C LEU A 10 -6.13 29.11 34.66
N MET A 11 -6.72 30.19 34.16
CA MET A 11 -6.16 30.98 33.06
C MET A 11 -4.83 31.65 33.44
N GLU A 12 -4.71 32.18 34.66
CA GLU A 12 -3.43 32.69 35.17
C GLU A 12 -2.36 31.60 35.29
N GLY A 13 -2.75 30.40 35.72
CA GLY A 13 -1.85 29.24 35.78
C GLY A 13 -1.33 28.82 34.40
N VAL A 14 -2.20 28.80 33.39
CA VAL A 14 -1.85 28.47 32.01
C VAL A 14 -0.92 29.52 31.41
N LEU A 15 -1.25 30.80 31.55
CA LEU A 15 -0.41 31.89 31.05
C LEU A 15 0.97 31.89 31.74
N GLY A 16 1.00 31.68 33.06
CA GLY A 16 2.24 31.60 33.83
C GLY A 16 3.12 30.40 33.48
N PHE A 17 2.54 29.31 32.95
CA PHE A 17 3.31 28.19 32.42
C PHE A 17 4.02 28.59 31.12
N PHE A 18 3.28 29.10 30.12
CA PHE A 18 3.83 29.45 28.81
C PHE A 18 4.81 30.64 28.85
N SER A 19 4.64 31.57 29.79
CA SER A 19 5.54 32.72 29.95
C SER A 19 6.73 32.44 30.87
N GLY A 20 6.82 31.27 31.48
CA GLY A 20 7.80 30.94 32.51
C GLY A 20 8.88 29.96 32.05
N ALA A 21 9.94 29.83 32.87
CA ALA A 21 11.04 28.88 32.64
C ALA A 21 10.64 27.39 32.63
N ARG A 22 9.38 27.08 32.97
CA ARG A 22 8.83 25.73 32.99
C ARG A 22 8.49 25.20 31.60
N PHE A 23 8.02 26.08 30.71
CA PHE A 23 7.68 25.70 29.34
C PHE A 23 8.87 25.17 28.52
N PRO A 24 10.05 25.83 28.47
CA PRO A 24 11.18 25.33 27.69
C PRO A 24 11.77 24.05 28.30
N ALA A 25 11.75 23.92 29.63
CA ALA A 25 12.21 22.72 30.33
C ALA A 25 11.31 21.52 30.02
N PHE A 26 9.99 21.73 29.98
CA PHE A 26 9.01 20.73 29.55
C PHE A 26 9.16 20.35 28.07
N LEU A 27 9.30 21.32 27.16
CA LEU A 27 9.52 21.04 25.74
C LEU A 27 10.81 20.24 25.51
N LEU A 28 11.90 20.64 26.18
CA LEU A 28 13.17 19.95 26.10
C LEU A 28 13.04 18.51 26.63
N SER A 29 12.31 18.29 27.73
CA SER A 29 12.10 16.94 28.25
C SER A 29 11.26 16.08 27.30
N VAL A 30 10.24 16.63 26.64
CA VAL A 30 9.48 15.91 25.59
C VAL A 30 10.38 15.50 24.43
N LEU A 31 11.21 16.40 23.91
CA LEU A 31 12.13 16.10 22.80
C LEU A 31 13.17 15.03 23.18
N VAL A 32 13.73 15.11 24.39
CA VAL A 32 14.67 14.09 24.89
C VAL A 32 13.98 12.74 25.06
N CYS A 33 12.78 12.70 25.65
CA CYS A 33 12.02 11.46 25.81
C CYS A 33 11.62 10.86 24.46
N TYR A 34 11.31 11.69 23.45
CA TYR A 34 11.07 11.22 22.08
C TYR A 34 12.31 10.54 21.48
N GLU A 35 13.49 11.17 21.57
CA GLU A 35 14.73 10.58 21.02
C GLU A 35 15.08 9.26 21.71
N LEU A 36 14.93 9.20 23.04
CA LEU A 36 15.14 7.97 23.80
C LEU A 36 14.17 6.85 23.39
N LEU A 37 12.91 7.20 23.12
CA LEU A 37 11.92 6.26 22.62
C LEU A 37 12.29 5.74 21.23
N VAL A 38 12.65 6.63 20.29
CA VAL A 38 13.05 6.24 18.94
C VAL A 38 14.28 5.34 18.99
N ALA A 39 15.30 5.70 19.77
CA ALA A 39 16.48 4.87 19.98
C ALA A 39 16.11 3.49 20.58
N PHE A 40 15.21 3.46 21.56
CA PHE A 40 14.73 2.21 22.14
C PHE A 40 14.04 1.32 21.10
N VAL A 41 13.17 1.88 20.26
CA VAL A 41 12.51 1.14 19.17
C VAL A 41 13.51 0.62 18.14
N LEU A 42 14.49 1.45 17.74
CA LEU A 42 15.53 1.04 16.79
C LEU A 42 16.41 -0.10 17.31
N LEU A 43 16.66 -0.14 18.62
CA LEU A 43 17.48 -1.16 19.28
C LEU A 43 16.68 -2.40 19.71
N THR A 44 15.35 -2.36 19.62
CA THR A 44 14.50 -3.49 20.01
C THR A 44 14.63 -4.63 18.98
N PRO A 45 14.97 -5.86 19.40
CA PRO A 45 15.01 -7.01 18.51
C PRO A 45 13.63 -7.30 17.88
N SER A 46 13.62 -7.80 16.64
CA SER A 46 12.40 -8.33 16.03
C SER A 46 11.88 -9.53 16.80
N ALA A 47 10.56 -9.62 16.91
CA ALA A 47 9.87 -10.73 17.56
C ALA A 47 8.55 -10.99 16.82
N PRO A 48 8.04 -12.23 16.82
CA PRO A 48 6.82 -12.58 16.08
C PRO A 48 5.56 -11.92 16.63
N THR A 49 5.54 -11.49 17.89
CA THR A 49 4.40 -10.82 18.52
C THR A 49 4.84 -9.75 19.53
N GLY A 50 3.89 -8.90 19.94
CA GLY A 50 4.10 -7.89 20.97
C GLY A 50 4.95 -6.71 20.49
N PHE A 51 5.70 -6.10 21.40
CA PHE A 51 6.45 -4.88 21.13
C PHE A 51 7.58 -5.07 20.10
N GLY A 52 8.19 -6.25 20.02
CA GLY A 52 9.23 -6.54 19.02
C GLY A 52 8.70 -6.57 17.58
N ALA A 53 7.47 -7.06 17.38
CA ALA A 53 6.77 -7.01 16.09
C ALA A 53 6.47 -5.56 15.69
N PHE A 54 5.93 -4.78 16.62
CA PHE A 54 5.70 -3.35 16.42
C PHE A 54 6.99 -2.60 16.07
N ALA A 55 8.09 -2.86 16.78
CA ALA A 55 9.36 -2.19 16.54
C ALA A 55 9.95 -2.53 15.16
N GLU A 56 9.72 -3.74 14.65
CA GLU A 56 10.08 -4.11 13.27
C GLU A 56 9.21 -3.39 12.23
N GLU A 57 7.89 -3.40 12.38
CA GLU A 57 6.99 -2.66 11.47
C GLU A 57 7.30 -1.16 11.45
N PHE A 58 7.53 -0.56 12.61
CA PHE A 58 7.90 0.85 12.73
C PHE A 58 9.21 1.16 11.99
N ARG A 59 10.22 0.28 12.11
CA ARG A 59 11.48 0.42 11.36
C ARG A 59 11.24 0.32 9.85
N ILE A 60 10.38 -0.60 9.39
CA ILE A 60 10.07 -0.77 7.96
C ILE A 60 9.41 0.50 7.41
N TRP A 61 8.36 0.99 8.07
CA TRP A 61 7.56 2.12 7.58
C TRP A 61 8.23 3.48 7.76
N CYS A 62 8.87 3.73 8.90
CA CYS A 62 9.44 5.04 9.21
C CYS A 62 10.91 5.18 8.79
N PHE A 63 11.66 4.08 8.74
CA PHE A 63 13.10 4.10 8.44
C PHE A 63 13.46 3.36 7.14
N GLY A 64 12.49 2.78 6.44
CA GLY A 64 12.76 1.98 5.24
C GLY A 64 13.67 0.79 5.55
N TYR A 65 13.49 0.18 6.72
CA TYR A 65 14.25 -0.98 7.16
C TYR A 65 13.94 -2.20 6.29
N ASP A 66 14.98 -2.90 5.86
CA ASP A 66 14.88 -4.19 5.18
C ASP A 66 15.31 -5.32 6.13
N PRO A 67 14.38 -6.18 6.57
CA PRO A 67 14.69 -7.30 7.46
C PRO A 67 15.69 -8.31 6.89
N ALA A 68 15.82 -8.41 5.56
CA ALA A 68 16.72 -9.36 4.92
C ALA A 68 18.18 -8.89 4.94
N THR A 69 18.40 -7.58 4.79
CA THR A 69 19.76 -7.00 4.71
C THR A 69 20.17 -6.26 5.98
N GLY A 70 19.22 -5.96 6.87
CA GLY A 70 19.41 -5.09 8.03
C GLY A 70 19.66 -3.63 7.67
N GLY A 71 19.53 -3.26 6.39
CA GLY A 71 19.72 -1.91 5.89
C GLY A 71 18.57 -0.99 6.27
N MET A 72 18.86 0.31 6.42
CA MET A 72 17.85 1.36 6.59
C MET A 72 18.08 2.48 5.56
N ASN A 73 17.02 3.19 5.22
CA ASN A 73 17.12 4.37 4.36
C ASN A 73 17.75 5.54 5.13
N PRO A 74 18.94 6.03 4.73
CA PRO A 74 19.64 7.07 5.47
C PRO A 74 18.90 8.41 5.48
N MET A 75 18.15 8.73 4.41
CA MET A 75 17.38 9.97 4.33
C MET A 75 16.16 9.93 5.25
N ALA A 76 15.52 8.77 5.38
CA ALA A 76 14.43 8.56 6.33
C ALA A 76 14.93 8.72 7.77
N ALA A 77 16.07 8.10 8.10
CA ALA A 77 16.69 8.24 9.42
C ALA A 77 17.04 9.69 9.78
N VAL A 78 17.61 10.44 8.83
CA VAL A 78 17.89 11.88 9.01
C VAL A 78 16.61 12.66 9.29
N SER A 79 15.54 12.38 8.56
CA SER A 79 14.26 13.10 8.69
C SER A 79 13.58 12.90 10.04
N PHE A 80 13.79 11.75 10.69
CA PHE A 80 13.23 11.47 12.01
C PHE A 80 14.12 11.91 13.18
N LEU A 81 15.45 11.78 13.06
CA LEU A 81 16.39 12.02 14.16
C LEU A 81 16.95 13.45 14.22
N VAL A 82 17.06 14.14 13.09
CA VAL A 82 17.72 15.46 13.05
C VAL A 82 16.81 16.61 13.51
N PRO A 83 15.53 16.71 13.07
CA PRO A 83 14.69 17.84 13.45
C PRO A 83 14.48 18.03 14.96
N PRO A 84 14.21 16.99 15.78
CA PRO A 84 14.01 17.16 17.21
C PRO A 84 15.29 17.64 17.91
N VAL A 85 16.46 17.16 17.49
CA VAL A 85 17.77 17.63 17.98
C VAL A 85 17.99 19.11 17.65
N LEU A 86 17.68 19.53 16.41
CA LEU A 86 17.77 20.95 16.02
C LEU A 86 16.78 21.82 16.81
N MET A 87 15.56 21.34 17.04
CA MET A 87 14.58 22.03 17.88
C MET A 87 15.06 22.15 19.33
N ALA A 88 15.63 21.08 19.90
CA ALA A 88 16.20 21.10 21.24
C ALA A 88 17.36 22.11 21.35
N ALA A 89 18.26 22.13 20.36
CA ALA A 89 19.34 23.11 20.28
C ALA A 89 18.80 24.54 20.19
N GLY A 90 17.77 24.77 19.37
CA GLY A 90 17.08 26.06 19.29
C GLY A 90 16.49 26.50 20.63
N LEU A 91 15.80 25.60 21.35
CA LEU A 91 15.26 25.90 22.67
C LEU A 91 16.36 26.27 23.67
N VAL A 92 17.49 25.56 23.66
CA VAL A 92 18.64 25.87 24.52
C VAL A 92 19.22 27.24 24.20
N VAL A 93 19.34 27.60 22.92
CA VAL A 93 19.88 28.90 22.48
C VAL A 93 18.93 30.05 22.82
N PHE A 94 17.65 29.94 22.45
CA PHE A 94 16.69 31.04 22.63
C PHE A 94 16.21 31.20 24.08
N TRP A 95 16.24 30.13 24.89
CA TRP A 95 15.76 30.13 26.28
C TRP A 95 16.88 29.76 27.28
N PHE A 96 18.12 30.11 26.94
CA PHE A 96 19.30 29.78 27.74
C PHE A 96 19.18 30.20 29.21
N GLU A 97 18.85 31.46 29.49
CA GLU A 97 18.74 31.99 30.85
C GLU A 97 17.65 31.27 31.69
N PRO A 98 16.41 31.12 31.19
CA PRO A 98 15.38 30.30 31.85
C PRO A 98 15.83 28.85 32.15
N LEU A 99 16.49 28.19 31.19
CA LEU A 99 16.95 26.81 31.33
C LEU A 99 18.11 26.71 32.32
N ARG A 100 19.05 27.65 32.29
CA ARG A 100 20.15 27.78 33.25
C ARG A 100 19.61 27.94 34.68
N ALA A 101 18.61 28.79 34.88
CA ALA A 101 17.95 28.96 36.18
C ALA A 101 17.15 27.72 36.62
N ALA A 102 16.65 26.92 35.67
CA ALA A 102 15.99 25.64 35.97
C ALA A 102 17.00 24.58 36.45
N LEU A 103 18.22 24.55 35.88
CA LEU A 103 19.31 23.64 36.29
C LEU A 103 19.76 23.86 37.73
N GLU A 104 19.66 25.08 38.26
CA GLU A 104 19.97 25.41 39.65
C GLU A 104 18.95 24.81 40.65
N ARG A 105 17.84 24.22 40.16
CA ARG A 105 16.78 23.62 40.98
C ARG A 105 16.48 22.18 40.52
N PRO A 106 17.34 21.20 40.83
CA PRO A 106 17.29 19.85 40.25
C PRO A 106 15.98 19.10 40.51
N TRP A 107 15.32 19.31 41.66
CA TRP A 107 14.05 18.68 41.97
C TRP A 107 12.88 19.15 41.07
N ARG A 108 12.93 20.39 40.54
CA ARG A 108 11.94 20.89 39.59
C ARG A 108 12.13 20.29 38.21
N MET A 109 13.40 20.10 37.84
CA MET A 109 13.77 19.43 36.60
C MET A 109 13.26 17.98 36.59
N VAL A 110 13.35 17.24 37.72
CA VAL A 110 12.76 15.89 37.84
C VAL A 110 11.25 15.91 37.58
N ALA A 111 10.53 16.92 38.08
CA ALA A 111 9.09 17.05 37.84
C ALA A 111 8.76 17.35 36.37
N ASP A 112 9.53 18.23 35.72
CA ASP A 112 9.34 18.58 34.31
C ASP A 112 9.77 17.43 33.37
N PHE A 113 10.76 16.62 33.74
CA PHE A 113 11.10 15.37 33.06
C PHE A 113 10.02 14.31 33.23
N GLY A 114 9.45 14.17 34.43
CA GLY A 114 8.31 13.29 34.67
C GLY A 114 7.10 13.67 33.82
N ALA A 115 6.81 14.97 33.68
CA ALA A 115 5.75 15.47 32.82
C ALA A 115 6.03 15.21 31.33
N GLY A 116 7.27 15.39 30.88
CA GLY A 116 7.68 15.07 29.50
C GLY A 116 7.55 13.58 29.18
N ALA A 117 8.06 12.72 30.07
CA ALA A 117 7.95 11.27 29.96
C ALA A 117 6.49 10.81 29.96
N ALA A 118 5.65 11.35 30.85
CA ALA A 118 4.22 11.07 30.86
C ALA A 118 3.51 11.53 29.57
N THR A 119 3.92 12.67 29.00
CA THR A 119 3.37 13.18 27.73
C THR A 119 3.73 12.25 26.58
N VAL A 120 5.01 11.88 26.44
CA VAL A 120 5.45 10.93 25.41
C VAL A 120 4.77 9.57 25.60
N ALA A 121 4.70 9.06 26.84
CA ALA A 121 4.00 7.83 27.14
C ALA A 121 2.49 7.90 26.85
N ALA A 122 1.84 9.05 27.06
CA ALA A 122 0.44 9.26 26.73
C ALA A 122 0.22 9.41 25.22
N LEU A 123 1.16 10.00 24.48
CA LEU A 123 1.11 10.05 23.01
C LEU A 123 1.35 8.68 22.39
N VAL A 124 2.30 7.91 22.92
CA VAL A 124 2.56 6.52 22.52
C VAL A 124 1.40 5.63 22.91
N GLY A 125 0.95 5.69 24.17
CA GLY A 125 -0.21 4.95 24.65
C GLY A 125 -1.49 5.33 23.90
N GLY A 126 -1.67 6.62 23.62
CA GLY A 126 -2.72 7.15 22.75
C GLY A 126 -2.56 6.63 21.33
N PHE A 127 -1.36 6.54 20.77
CA PHE A 127 -1.12 5.90 19.47
C PHE A 127 -1.31 4.37 19.51
N LEU A 128 -1.10 3.70 20.64
CA LEU A 128 -1.35 2.26 20.76
C LEU A 128 -2.82 1.93 21.04
N VAL A 129 -3.58 2.87 21.61
CA VAL A 129 -5.01 2.73 21.96
C VAL A 129 -5.93 3.36 20.91
N LEU A 130 -5.57 4.52 20.35
CA LEU A 130 -6.31 5.30 19.33
C LEU A 130 -5.67 5.24 17.96
N GLY A 131 -4.35 5.08 17.87
CA GLY A 131 -3.84 4.40 16.69
C GLY A 131 -4.48 3.04 16.80
N VAL A 132 -5.51 2.90 15.96
CA VAL A 132 -5.95 1.68 15.33
C VAL A 132 -4.95 0.63 15.80
N SER A 133 -5.39 -0.36 16.60
CA SER A 133 -4.71 -1.64 16.54
C SER A 133 -4.28 -1.81 15.08
N PRO A 134 -3.14 -2.40 14.71
CA PRO A 134 -3.23 -3.18 13.50
C PRO A 134 -4.43 -4.08 13.83
N ALA A 135 -5.63 -3.69 13.37
CA ALA A 135 -6.71 -4.58 13.21
C ALA A 135 -5.95 -5.62 12.41
N SER A 136 -5.76 -6.74 13.06
CA SER A 136 -5.27 -7.96 12.46
C SER A 136 -6.32 -8.36 11.42
N GLY A 137 -6.57 -7.49 10.46
CA GLY A 137 -7.87 -6.90 10.15
C GLY A 137 -7.62 -5.82 9.12
N GLU A 138 -7.08 -6.30 8.01
CA GLU A 138 -6.92 -5.62 6.74
C GLU A 138 -8.01 -4.60 6.47
N LEU A 139 -7.62 -3.44 5.93
CA LEU A 139 -8.61 -2.50 5.43
C LEU A 139 -9.50 -3.24 4.41
N PRO A 140 -10.83 -3.27 4.63
CA PRO A 140 -11.74 -3.97 3.73
C PRO A 140 -11.62 -3.38 2.32
N PHE A 141 -11.76 -4.21 1.29
CA PHE A 141 -11.74 -3.77 -0.09
C PHE A 141 -12.78 -2.64 -0.30
N PRO A 142 -12.35 -1.40 -0.59
CA PRO A 142 -13.28 -0.26 -0.67
C PRO A 142 -13.93 -0.22 -2.06
N ALA A 143 -14.75 -1.23 -2.35
CA ALA A 143 -15.34 -1.48 -3.68
C ALA A 143 -15.99 -0.23 -4.28
N GLU A 144 -16.91 0.40 -3.56
CA GLU A 144 -17.65 1.57 -4.07
C GLU A 144 -16.73 2.75 -4.41
N THR A 145 -15.70 3.00 -3.59
CA THR A 145 -14.76 4.11 -3.82
C THR A 145 -13.84 3.86 -5.01
N LEU A 146 -13.49 2.60 -5.26
CA LEU A 146 -12.60 2.21 -6.36
C LEU A 146 -13.35 1.90 -7.66
N ARG A 147 -14.68 1.76 -7.61
CA ARG A 147 -15.47 1.37 -8.77
C ARG A 147 -15.44 2.47 -9.81
N VAL A 148 -15.07 2.09 -11.03
CA VAL A 148 -15.12 2.92 -12.22
C VAL A 148 -16.13 2.36 -13.22
N SER A 149 -16.42 3.12 -14.27
CA SER A 149 -17.33 2.68 -15.32
C SER A 149 -16.80 3.14 -16.67
N TYR A 150 -15.89 2.35 -17.24
CA TYR A 150 -15.31 2.61 -18.55
C TYR A 150 -15.63 1.47 -19.52
N ALA A 151 -15.78 1.81 -20.80
CA ALA A 151 -15.93 0.80 -21.84
C ALA A 151 -14.59 0.06 -22.05
N PRO A 152 -14.57 -1.28 -22.05
CA PRO A 152 -13.37 -2.03 -22.41
C PRO A 152 -13.02 -1.87 -23.89
N PRO A 153 -11.80 -2.23 -24.31
CA PRO A 153 -11.43 -2.27 -25.72
C PRO A 153 -12.20 -3.35 -26.48
N ASP A 154 -12.52 -3.12 -27.75
CA ASP A 154 -12.91 -4.20 -28.65
C ASP A 154 -11.65 -5.01 -28.99
N LEU A 155 -11.65 -6.31 -28.71
CA LEU A 155 -10.49 -7.16 -28.96
C LEU A 155 -10.38 -7.48 -30.46
N GLY A 156 -11.34 -8.25 -31.00
CA GLY A 156 -11.27 -8.75 -32.38
C GLY A 156 -10.08 -9.68 -32.67
N LEU A 157 -9.41 -10.15 -31.61
CA LEU A 157 -8.21 -10.98 -31.65
C LEU A 157 -8.56 -12.48 -31.65
N VAL A 158 -7.53 -13.33 -31.75
CA VAL A 158 -7.68 -14.79 -31.65
C VAL A 158 -6.97 -15.31 -30.40
N ASP A 159 -7.52 -16.35 -29.78
CA ASP A 159 -6.90 -17.03 -28.65
C ASP A 159 -5.84 -18.05 -29.08
N GLN A 160 -5.27 -18.75 -28.09
CA GLN A 160 -4.25 -19.78 -28.28
C GLN A 160 -4.72 -20.99 -29.10
N ASN A 161 -6.03 -21.17 -29.27
CA ASN A 161 -6.64 -22.22 -30.09
C ASN A 161 -7.02 -21.73 -31.50
N GLY A 162 -6.82 -20.43 -31.78
CA GLY A 162 -7.21 -19.79 -33.02
C GLY A 162 -8.69 -19.38 -33.06
N GLU A 163 -9.41 -19.44 -31.94
CA GLU A 163 -10.79 -18.97 -31.86
C GLU A 163 -10.85 -17.46 -31.68
N ARG A 164 -11.81 -16.80 -32.33
CA ARG A 164 -12.00 -15.36 -32.20
C ARG A 164 -12.54 -15.03 -30.80
N VAL A 165 -11.89 -14.08 -30.12
CA VAL A 165 -12.31 -13.61 -28.80
C VAL A 165 -12.86 -12.19 -28.88
N ASP A 166 -14.06 -12.04 -28.34
CA ASP A 166 -14.70 -10.75 -28.15
C ASP A 166 -15.20 -10.66 -26.70
N LEU A 167 -14.92 -9.55 -26.02
CA LEU A 167 -15.41 -9.30 -24.66
C LEU A 167 -16.94 -9.19 -24.62
N ALA A 168 -17.57 -8.78 -25.72
CA ALA A 168 -19.03 -8.75 -25.81
C ALA A 168 -19.66 -10.14 -25.65
N ALA A 169 -18.97 -11.21 -26.05
CA ALA A 169 -19.42 -12.59 -25.90
C ALA A 169 -19.31 -13.11 -24.45
N LEU A 170 -18.54 -12.42 -23.60
CA LEU A 170 -18.34 -12.75 -22.19
C LEU A 170 -19.25 -11.92 -21.26
N ARG A 171 -20.18 -11.13 -21.81
CA ARG A 171 -21.18 -10.40 -21.00
C ARG A 171 -22.01 -11.38 -20.17
N GLY A 172 -22.31 -10.99 -18.94
CA GLY A 172 -22.93 -11.83 -17.92
C GLY A 172 -21.93 -12.56 -17.03
N ASP A 173 -20.65 -12.64 -17.44
CA ASP A 173 -19.56 -13.16 -16.63
C ASP A 173 -18.56 -12.03 -16.29
N VAL A 174 -17.69 -12.28 -15.32
CA VAL A 174 -16.62 -11.37 -14.89
C VAL A 174 -15.37 -11.66 -15.73
N VAL A 175 -14.67 -10.62 -16.21
CA VAL A 175 -13.44 -10.81 -16.99
C VAL A 175 -12.26 -10.09 -16.35
N ILE A 176 -11.17 -10.80 -16.12
CA ILE A 176 -9.86 -10.23 -15.80
C ILE A 176 -9.14 -10.00 -17.12
N LEU A 177 -8.97 -8.75 -17.53
CA LEU A 177 -8.20 -8.35 -18.70
C LEU A 177 -6.81 -7.86 -18.26
N THR A 178 -5.76 -8.48 -18.79
CA THR A 178 -4.36 -8.19 -18.45
C THR A 178 -3.47 -8.22 -19.70
N ALA A 179 -2.27 -7.66 -19.61
CA ALA A 179 -1.27 -7.68 -20.66
C ALA A 179 -0.08 -8.57 -20.25
N VAL A 180 0.32 -9.49 -21.13
CA VAL A 180 1.40 -10.47 -20.90
C VAL A 180 2.16 -10.73 -22.19
N TYR A 181 3.31 -11.38 -22.17
CA TYR A 181 3.97 -11.88 -23.38
C TYR A 181 4.86 -13.07 -23.05
N ALA A 182 5.08 -13.97 -24.01
CA ALA A 182 5.63 -15.29 -23.71
C ALA A 182 7.12 -15.28 -23.35
N SER A 183 7.88 -14.29 -23.81
CA SER A 183 9.32 -14.15 -23.57
C SER A 183 9.68 -13.33 -22.32
N CYS A 184 8.69 -12.89 -21.53
CA CYS A 184 8.96 -12.09 -20.33
C CYS A 184 9.73 -12.89 -19.27
N PRO A 185 10.90 -12.42 -18.82
CA PRO A 185 11.75 -13.20 -17.92
C PRO A 185 11.31 -13.17 -16.45
N HIS A 186 10.47 -12.22 -16.03
CA HIS A 186 10.25 -11.94 -14.60
C HIS A 186 8.78 -11.73 -14.22
N THR A 187 8.12 -10.69 -14.72
CA THR A 187 6.85 -10.22 -14.11
C THR A 187 5.59 -10.89 -14.65
N CYS A 188 5.55 -11.28 -15.93
CA CYS A 188 4.36 -11.95 -16.49
C CYS A 188 4.02 -13.28 -15.80
N PRO A 189 4.98 -14.16 -15.45
CA PRO A 189 4.69 -15.34 -14.62
C PRO A 189 3.97 -15.01 -13.32
N VAL A 190 4.41 -13.94 -12.63
CA VAL A 190 3.80 -13.49 -11.37
C VAL A 190 2.37 -13.01 -11.57
N ILE A 191 2.08 -12.28 -12.67
CA ILE A 191 0.73 -11.82 -13.01
C ILE A 191 -0.21 -13.02 -13.26
N LEU A 192 0.24 -14.00 -14.04
CA LEU A 192 -0.55 -15.18 -14.38
C LEU A 192 -0.81 -16.04 -13.13
N ASP A 193 0.21 -16.22 -12.28
CA ASP A 193 0.06 -16.93 -11.01
C ASP A 193 -0.85 -16.20 -10.02
N GLN A 194 -0.81 -14.87 -9.96
CA GLN A 194 -1.74 -14.08 -9.14
C GLN A 194 -3.18 -14.21 -9.61
N ALA A 195 -3.44 -14.13 -10.92
CA ALA A 195 -4.77 -14.36 -11.46
C ALA A 195 -5.26 -15.78 -11.14
N ARG A 196 -4.40 -16.80 -11.33
CA ARG A 196 -4.73 -18.19 -11.01
C ARG A 196 -5.02 -18.40 -9.53
N ALA A 197 -4.15 -17.91 -8.66
CA ALA A 197 -4.33 -17.98 -7.21
C ALA A 197 -5.63 -17.28 -6.77
N ALA A 198 -6.00 -16.16 -7.41
CA ALA A 198 -7.25 -15.47 -7.11
C ALA A 198 -8.46 -16.33 -7.48
N LEU A 199 -8.43 -17.02 -8.62
CA LEU A 199 -9.47 -17.95 -9.04
C LEU A 199 -9.55 -19.21 -8.16
N ASP A 200 -8.42 -19.69 -7.64
CA ASP A 200 -8.35 -20.85 -6.74
C ASP A 200 -8.98 -20.55 -5.35
N GLU A 201 -9.09 -19.28 -4.96
CA GLU A 201 -9.78 -18.85 -3.74
C GLU A 201 -11.31 -18.68 -3.90
N LEU A 202 -11.85 -18.77 -5.11
CA LEU A 202 -13.28 -18.65 -5.39
C LEU A 202 -14.01 -19.98 -5.19
N THR A 203 -15.31 -19.95 -4.87
CA THR A 203 -16.10 -21.19 -4.91
C THR A 203 -16.23 -21.69 -6.35
N PRO A 204 -16.50 -22.99 -6.59
CA PRO A 204 -16.70 -23.51 -7.95
C PRO A 204 -17.74 -22.73 -8.77
N GLU A 205 -18.81 -22.28 -8.13
CA GLU A 205 -19.88 -21.50 -8.76
C GLU A 205 -19.43 -20.08 -9.12
N GLU A 206 -18.62 -19.45 -8.27
CA GLU A 206 -18.02 -18.14 -8.54
C GLU A 206 -16.99 -18.23 -9.66
N ARG A 207 -16.07 -19.20 -9.57
CA ARG A 207 -15.02 -19.45 -10.56
C ARG A 207 -15.58 -19.74 -11.95
N ALA A 208 -16.69 -20.46 -12.05
CA ALA A 208 -17.35 -20.75 -13.33
C ALA A 208 -17.85 -19.50 -14.07
N ARG A 209 -17.91 -18.34 -13.39
CA ARG A 209 -18.33 -17.04 -13.92
C ARG A 209 -17.17 -16.07 -14.12
N VAL A 210 -15.92 -16.52 -14.00
CA VAL A 210 -14.74 -15.67 -14.16
C VAL A 210 -13.90 -16.17 -15.32
N HIS A 211 -13.58 -15.28 -16.24
CA HIS A 211 -12.65 -15.53 -17.35
C HIS A 211 -11.41 -14.65 -17.21
N VAL A 212 -10.28 -15.13 -17.72
CA VAL A 212 -9.03 -14.38 -17.79
C VAL A 212 -8.65 -14.22 -19.25
N VAL A 213 -8.48 -12.98 -19.69
CA VAL A 213 -8.03 -12.63 -21.03
C VAL A 213 -6.67 -11.94 -20.94
N GLY A 214 -5.64 -12.61 -21.45
CA GLY A 214 -4.28 -12.07 -21.49
C GLY A 214 -3.94 -11.60 -22.90
N VAL A 215 -3.80 -10.29 -23.11
CA VAL A 215 -3.41 -9.71 -24.40
C VAL A 215 -1.90 -9.70 -24.55
N THR A 216 -1.37 -10.22 -25.66
CA THR A 216 0.09 -10.19 -25.90
C THR A 216 0.63 -8.76 -25.99
N LEU A 217 1.82 -8.52 -25.44
CA LEU A 217 2.62 -7.31 -25.67
C LEU A 217 3.62 -7.47 -26.84
N ASP A 218 3.83 -8.69 -27.34
CA ASP A 218 4.79 -8.98 -28.42
C ASP A 218 4.15 -9.76 -29.59
N PRO A 219 3.17 -9.17 -30.30
CA PRO A 219 2.42 -9.85 -31.36
C PRO A 219 3.27 -10.31 -32.55
N SER A 220 4.51 -9.81 -32.68
CA SER A 220 5.46 -10.25 -33.71
C SER A 220 6.06 -11.63 -33.44
N HIS A 221 6.10 -12.05 -32.16
CA HIS A 221 6.71 -13.31 -31.74
C HIS A 221 5.67 -14.27 -31.12
N ASP A 222 4.66 -13.71 -30.45
CA ASP A 222 3.63 -14.44 -29.73
C ASP A 222 2.52 -14.92 -30.67
N THR A 223 2.81 -15.93 -31.48
CA THR A 223 1.80 -16.62 -32.30
C THR A 223 0.81 -17.41 -31.41
N PRO A 224 -0.37 -17.83 -31.91
CA PRO A 224 -1.30 -18.66 -31.13
C PRO A 224 -0.65 -19.91 -30.54
N ALA A 225 0.25 -20.56 -31.29
CA ALA A 225 0.99 -21.72 -30.82
C ALA A 225 1.93 -21.40 -29.64
N VAL A 226 2.59 -20.23 -29.68
CA VAL A 226 3.45 -19.75 -28.57
C VAL A 226 2.62 -19.39 -27.35
N MET A 227 1.46 -18.76 -27.53
CA MET A 227 0.52 -18.49 -26.44
C MET A 227 -0.03 -19.78 -25.85
N ASN A 228 -0.23 -20.83 -26.66
CA ASN A 228 -0.65 -22.14 -26.17
C ASN A 228 0.43 -22.83 -25.32
N ASP A 229 1.71 -22.72 -25.73
CA ASP A 229 2.83 -23.20 -24.92
C ASP A 229 2.95 -22.44 -23.60
N LEU A 230 2.78 -21.11 -23.62
CA LEU A 230 2.70 -20.29 -22.41
C LEU A 230 1.57 -20.76 -21.49
N ALA A 231 0.36 -20.92 -22.02
CA ALA A 231 -0.79 -21.40 -21.25
C ALA A 231 -0.53 -22.77 -20.62
N SER A 232 0.03 -23.70 -21.40
CA SER A 232 0.33 -25.07 -20.96
C SER A 232 1.38 -25.09 -19.83
N ARG A 233 2.45 -24.30 -19.95
CA ARG A 233 3.51 -24.21 -18.92
C ARG A 233 3.02 -23.66 -17.58
N HIS A 234 1.97 -22.84 -17.60
CA HIS A 234 1.39 -22.21 -16.40
C HIS A 234 0.08 -22.86 -15.93
N GLY A 235 -0.36 -23.97 -16.55
CA GLY A 235 -1.59 -24.67 -16.18
C GLY A 235 -2.86 -23.82 -16.41
N LEU A 236 -2.85 -22.97 -17.45
CA LEU A 236 -3.94 -22.07 -17.78
C LEU A 236 -4.91 -22.75 -18.75
N GLU A 237 -5.95 -23.36 -18.20
CA GLU A 237 -6.89 -24.18 -18.97
C GLU A 237 -7.99 -23.37 -19.68
N TRP A 238 -8.19 -23.65 -20.96
CA TRP A 238 -9.37 -23.18 -21.71
C TRP A 238 -10.64 -23.87 -21.18
N PRO A 239 -11.82 -23.21 -21.13
CA PRO A 239 -12.12 -21.86 -21.64
C PRO A 239 -11.83 -20.73 -20.65
N THR A 240 -11.44 -21.03 -19.41
CA THR A 240 -11.25 -20.03 -18.36
C THR A 240 -10.18 -19.01 -18.74
N TYR A 241 -9.07 -19.48 -19.32
CA TYR A 241 -7.95 -18.63 -19.74
C TYR A 241 -7.88 -18.54 -21.27
N ARG A 242 -7.94 -17.32 -21.78
CA ARG A 242 -7.80 -17.00 -23.21
C ARG A 242 -6.64 -16.04 -23.39
N LEU A 243 -5.54 -16.54 -23.93
CA LEU A 243 -4.35 -15.77 -24.24
C LEU A 243 -4.42 -15.34 -25.70
N VAL A 244 -4.61 -14.04 -25.93
CA VAL A 244 -4.99 -13.51 -27.23
C VAL A 244 -3.84 -12.80 -27.94
N THR A 245 -3.80 -13.00 -29.25
CA THR A 245 -2.84 -12.41 -30.18
C THR A 245 -3.50 -12.11 -31.51
N GLY A 246 -2.78 -11.47 -32.43
CA GLY A 246 -3.27 -11.11 -33.75
C GLY A 246 -2.28 -10.25 -34.51
N PRO A 247 -2.72 -9.62 -35.61
CA PRO A 247 -1.86 -8.72 -36.36
C PRO A 247 -1.35 -7.58 -35.46
N PRO A 248 -0.06 -7.20 -35.54
CA PRO A 248 0.52 -6.21 -34.61
C PRO A 248 -0.27 -4.90 -34.50
N ALA A 249 -0.74 -4.37 -35.62
CA ALA A 249 -1.53 -3.13 -35.63
C ALA A 249 -2.90 -3.26 -34.90
N GLU A 250 -3.46 -4.46 -34.80
CA GLU A 250 -4.71 -4.69 -34.06
C GLU A 250 -4.44 -4.81 -32.57
N VAL A 251 -3.40 -5.56 -32.19
CA VAL A 251 -2.97 -5.71 -30.80
C VAL A 251 -2.56 -4.37 -30.20
N GLU A 252 -1.77 -3.56 -30.92
CA GLU A 252 -1.38 -2.22 -30.44
C GLU A 252 -2.60 -1.31 -30.19
N ARG A 253 -3.61 -1.35 -31.06
CA ARG A 253 -4.87 -0.60 -30.86
C ARG A 253 -5.60 -1.04 -29.59
N VAL A 254 -5.62 -2.35 -29.31
CA VAL A 254 -6.22 -2.88 -28.09
C VAL A 254 -5.46 -2.39 -26.87
N LEU A 255 -4.13 -2.52 -26.87
CA LEU A 255 -3.27 -2.11 -25.75
C LEU A 255 -3.35 -0.61 -25.46
N ASP A 256 -3.44 0.23 -26.48
CA ASP A 256 -3.67 1.68 -26.33
C ASP A 256 -5.03 1.97 -25.67
N ARG A 257 -6.07 1.25 -26.06
CA ARG A 257 -7.41 1.38 -25.48
C ARG A 257 -7.52 0.81 -24.07
N MET A 258 -6.66 -0.14 -23.71
CA MET A 258 -6.48 -0.61 -22.33
C MET A 258 -5.75 0.43 -21.45
N ASP A 259 -5.15 1.46 -22.04
CA ASP A 259 -4.32 2.44 -21.34
C ASP A 259 -3.19 1.77 -20.54
N VAL A 260 -2.51 0.82 -21.18
CA VAL A 260 -1.33 0.13 -20.65
C VAL A 260 -0.08 0.80 -21.21
N ALA A 261 0.57 1.59 -20.36
CA ALA A 261 1.89 2.13 -20.66
C ALA A 261 2.88 0.98 -20.87
N ARG A 262 3.62 1.03 -21.97
CA ARG A 262 4.58 0.01 -22.39
C ARG A 262 5.76 0.65 -23.12
N GLN A 263 6.96 0.15 -22.88
CA GLN A 263 8.19 0.59 -23.50
C GLN A 263 9.07 -0.61 -23.79
N ARG A 264 9.50 -0.78 -25.04
CA ARG A 264 10.46 -1.82 -25.41
C ARG A 264 11.88 -1.28 -25.25
N ASN A 265 12.71 -2.01 -24.51
CA ASN A 265 14.14 -1.78 -24.44
C ASN A 265 14.79 -2.22 -25.76
N ALA A 266 15.49 -1.30 -26.43
CA ALA A 266 16.09 -1.56 -27.74
C ALA A 266 17.28 -2.53 -27.71
N GLU A 267 17.95 -2.68 -26.56
CA GLU A 267 19.14 -3.53 -26.40
C GLU A 267 18.75 -4.95 -25.97
N THR A 268 17.85 -5.07 -24.99
CA THR A 268 17.47 -6.36 -24.41
C THR A 268 16.22 -6.96 -25.06
N GLY A 269 15.44 -6.16 -25.78
CA GLY A 269 14.15 -6.55 -26.35
C GLY A 269 13.01 -6.68 -25.32
N VAL A 270 13.32 -6.53 -24.02
CA VAL A 270 12.36 -6.61 -22.91
C VAL A 270 11.36 -5.47 -23.01
N ILE A 271 10.09 -5.78 -22.77
CA ILE A 271 9.01 -4.80 -22.75
C ILE A 271 8.68 -4.51 -21.29
N ASP A 272 9.02 -3.30 -20.85
CA ASP A 272 8.58 -2.74 -19.57
C ASP A 272 7.14 -2.26 -19.73
N HIS A 273 6.24 -2.67 -18.84
CA HIS A 273 4.84 -2.26 -18.91
C HIS A 273 4.19 -2.12 -17.54
N ALA A 274 3.04 -1.46 -17.50
CA ALA A 274 2.22 -1.40 -16.30
C ALA A 274 1.65 -2.80 -15.97
N ASN A 275 1.93 -3.29 -14.77
CA ASN A 275 1.46 -4.58 -14.26
C ASN A 275 0.10 -4.41 -13.56
N LEU A 276 -0.99 -4.66 -14.28
CA LEU A 276 -2.33 -4.40 -13.80
C LEU A 276 -3.37 -5.43 -14.25
N PHE A 277 -4.44 -5.53 -13.48
CA PHE A 277 -5.67 -6.23 -13.81
C PHE A 277 -6.78 -5.20 -14.03
N LEU A 278 -7.36 -5.20 -15.23
CA LEU A 278 -8.63 -4.55 -15.50
C LEU A 278 -9.74 -5.57 -15.25
N VAL A 279 -10.55 -5.34 -14.23
CA VAL A 279 -11.66 -6.23 -13.89
C VAL A 279 -12.93 -5.68 -14.51
N ILE A 280 -13.50 -6.44 -15.44
CA ILE A 280 -14.72 -6.12 -16.17
C ILE A 280 -15.90 -6.79 -15.46
N ASP A 281 -16.93 -6.00 -15.18
CA ASP A 281 -18.18 -6.45 -14.56
C ASP A 281 -19.08 -7.22 -15.54
N PRO A 282 -20.12 -7.92 -15.04
CA PRO A 282 -21.05 -8.67 -15.87
C PRO A 282 -21.81 -7.81 -16.89
N ALA A 283 -21.95 -6.50 -16.66
CA ALA A 283 -22.53 -5.56 -17.61
C ALA A 283 -21.57 -5.23 -18.78
N GLY A 284 -20.33 -5.71 -18.74
CA GLY A 284 -19.31 -5.49 -19.76
C GLY A 284 -18.61 -4.15 -19.64
N ARG A 285 -18.48 -3.59 -18.43
CA ARG A 285 -17.74 -2.36 -18.14
C ARG A 285 -16.55 -2.64 -17.24
N ILE A 286 -15.45 -1.92 -17.44
CA ILE A 286 -14.32 -1.96 -16.50
C ILE A 286 -14.82 -1.36 -15.19
N ALA A 287 -14.85 -2.19 -14.14
CA ALA A 287 -15.26 -1.83 -12.79
C ALA A 287 -14.07 -1.52 -11.89
N TYR A 288 -12.94 -2.21 -12.06
CA TYR A 288 -11.75 -1.99 -11.22
C TYR A 288 -10.46 -2.03 -12.05
N ARG A 289 -9.48 -1.23 -11.61
CA ARG A 289 -8.09 -1.27 -12.08
C ARG A 289 -7.18 -1.54 -10.88
N LEU A 290 -6.65 -2.75 -10.80
CA LEU A 290 -5.83 -3.21 -9.68
C LEU A 290 -4.39 -3.47 -10.13
N THR A 291 -3.42 -3.19 -9.28
CA THR A 291 -2.00 -3.53 -9.52
C THR A 291 -1.65 -4.88 -8.92
N ILE A 292 -0.45 -5.39 -9.20
CA ILE A 292 0.07 -6.60 -8.55
C ILE A 292 0.55 -6.31 -7.11
N GLY A 293 0.51 -7.33 -6.25
CA GLY A 293 1.05 -7.29 -4.87
C GLY A 293 0.12 -7.92 -3.86
N GLU A 294 0.62 -8.27 -2.66
CA GLU A 294 -0.14 -9.08 -1.68
C GLU A 294 -1.48 -8.48 -1.27
N ARG A 295 -1.52 -7.18 -0.96
CA ARG A 295 -2.78 -6.51 -0.60
C ARG A 295 -3.74 -6.48 -1.80
N GLN A 296 -3.23 -6.25 -3.00
CA GLN A 296 -4.05 -6.15 -4.19
C GLN A 296 -4.54 -7.51 -4.67
N GLN A 297 -3.81 -8.58 -4.38
CA GLN A 297 -4.26 -9.96 -4.57
C GLN A 297 -5.55 -10.23 -3.79
N ARG A 298 -5.59 -9.86 -2.51
CA ARG A 298 -6.80 -10.02 -1.68
C ARG A 298 -7.95 -9.13 -2.15
N TRP A 299 -7.64 -7.93 -2.62
CA TRP A 299 -8.64 -7.05 -3.24
C TRP A 299 -9.16 -7.59 -4.56
N LEU A 300 -8.32 -8.24 -5.38
CA LEU A 300 -8.74 -8.92 -6.60
C LEU A 300 -9.75 -10.03 -6.26
N VAL A 301 -9.42 -10.91 -5.31
CA VAL A 301 -10.35 -11.97 -4.84
C VAL A 301 -11.68 -11.35 -4.36
N SER A 302 -11.62 -10.30 -3.55
CA SER A 302 -12.81 -9.60 -3.03
C SER A 302 -13.66 -9.00 -4.16
N ALA A 303 -13.02 -8.36 -5.15
CA ALA A 303 -13.68 -7.78 -6.31
C ALA A 303 -14.36 -8.86 -7.17
N LEU A 304 -13.68 -9.99 -7.41
CA LEU A 304 -14.23 -11.11 -8.18
C LEU A 304 -15.46 -11.71 -7.49
N ARG A 305 -15.40 -11.94 -6.17
CA ARG A 305 -16.56 -12.43 -5.40
C ARG A 305 -17.75 -11.49 -5.49
N LEU A 306 -17.52 -10.18 -5.33
CA LEU A 306 -18.55 -9.16 -5.43
C LEU A 306 -19.21 -9.18 -6.82
N LEU A 307 -18.42 -9.12 -7.89
CA LEU A 307 -18.93 -9.09 -9.25
C LEU A 307 -19.60 -10.42 -9.67
N ALA A 308 -19.11 -11.56 -9.19
CA ALA A 308 -19.73 -12.86 -9.42
C ALA A 308 -21.08 -12.99 -8.68
N GLN A 309 -21.29 -12.28 -7.57
CA GLN A 309 -22.60 -12.16 -6.94
C GLN A 309 -23.54 -11.26 -7.74
N GLU A 310 -23.05 -10.13 -8.27
CA GLU A 310 -23.82 -9.26 -9.16
C GLU A 310 -24.31 -10.01 -10.41
N ALA A 311 -23.45 -10.84 -11.01
CA ALA A 311 -23.77 -11.69 -12.15
C ALA A 311 -24.97 -12.62 -11.87
N ARG A 312 -25.07 -13.14 -10.63
CA ARG A 312 -26.16 -14.03 -10.21
C ARG A 312 -27.49 -13.30 -10.03
N HIS A 313 -27.45 -12.02 -9.69
CA HIS A 313 -28.64 -11.24 -9.35
C HIS A 313 -29.19 -10.39 -10.52
N GLY A 314 -28.53 -10.40 -11.68
CA GLY A 314 -29.07 -9.84 -12.92
C GLY A 314 -29.30 -8.33 -12.87
N VAL A 315 -28.32 -7.58 -12.37
CA VAL A 315 -28.30 -6.11 -12.41
C VAL A 315 -27.86 -5.60 -13.77
#